data_AF-A0A436FNQ3-F1
#
_entry.id   AF-A0A436FNQ3-F1
#
_cell.length_a   1.000
_cell.length_b   1.000
_cell.length_c   1.000
_cell.angle_alpha   90.00
_cell.angle_beta   90.00
_cell.angle_gamma   90.00
#
_symmetry.space_group_name_H-M   'P 1'
#
loop_
_entity.id
_entity.type
_entity.pdbx_description
1 polymer ?
#
loop_
_entity_poly.entity_id
_entity_poly.type
_entity_poly.pdbx_seq_one_letter_code
_entity_poly.pdbx_strand_id
1 'polypeptide(L)'
;IKYIGAAYLVYLGIRAIMEKTPGGPAAGALAISAGKAFRQAVLTEVLNPKTALFFLAFLPQFVRPENGTVMLQMTVLGAIFVVLGLFSTVVFAVSAGRLGTFLRRNPSVLRWQGKVVGGIYCALGVRLALQQR
;
A
#
# COMPACT_ATOMS: atom_id res chain seq x y z
N ILE A 1 21.76 -2.06 -5.65
CA ILE A 1 20.29 -2.02 -5.43
C ILE A 1 19.88 -0.88 -4.48
N LYS A 2 20.38 -0.85 -3.23
CA LYS A 2 20.07 0.19 -2.22
C LYS A 2 20.20 1.64 -2.71
N TYR A 3 21.35 2.02 -3.28
CA TYR A 3 21.57 3.39 -3.77
C TYR A 3 20.71 3.76 -4.98
N ILE A 4 20.39 2.78 -5.85
CA ILE A 4 19.48 2.98 -6.99
C ILE A 4 18.06 3.26 -6.47
N GLY A 5 17.60 2.47 -5.49
CA GLY A 5 16.32 2.72 -4.83
C GLY A 5 16.27 4.07 -4.13
N ALA A 6 17.35 4.46 -3.45
CA ALA A 6 17.46 5.76 -2.80
C ALA A 6 17.37 6.93 -3.79
N ALA A 7 18.15 6.86 -4.88
CA ALA A 7 18.12 7.87 -5.94
C ALA A 7 16.72 7.96 -6.60
N TYR A 8 16.08 6.82 -6.82
CA TYR A 8 14.72 6.78 -7.37
C TYR A 8 13.68 7.42 -6.43
N LEU A 9 13.76 7.15 -5.12
CA LEU A 9 12.88 7.78 -4.12
C LEU A 9 13.08 9.29 -4.05
N VAL A 10 14.33 9.76 -4.06
CA VAL A 10 14.63 11.21 -4.09
C VAL A 10 14.11 11.84 -5.38
N TYR A 11 14.29 11.19 -6.53
CA TYR A 11 13.74 11.64 -7.81
C TYR A 11 12.20 11.74 -7.77
N LEU A 12 11.50 10.72 -7.27
CA LEU A 12 10.04 10.76 -7.10
C LEU A 12 9.61 11.87 -6.13
N GLY A 13 10.38 12.09 -5.07
CA GLY A 13 10.11 13.14 -4.09
C GLY A 13 10.22 14.54 -4.69
N ILE A 14 11.30 14.82 -5.41
CA ILE A 14 11.51 16.07 -6.14
C ILE A 14 10.39 16.27 -7.17
N ARG A 15 10.05 15.22 -7.93
CA ARG A 15 8.97 15.26 -8.91
C ARG A 15 7.64 15.63 -8.25
N ALA A 16 7.28 15.03 -7.11
CA ALA A 16 6.05 15.33 -6.39
C ALA A 16 5.99 16.77 -5.83
N ILE A 17 7.14 17.36 -5.48
CA ILE A 17 7.24 18.77 -5.06
C ILE A 17 7.08 19.73 -6.25
N MET A 18 7.64 19.37 -7.40
CA MET A 18 7.66 20.19 -8.61
C MET A 18 6.37 20.06 -9.44
N GLU A 19 5.61 18.99 -9.27
CA GLU A 19 4.36 18.76 -10.00
C GLU A 19 3.32 19.82 -9.59
N LYS A 20 3.11 20.80 -10.48
CA LYS A 20 2.04 21.80 -10.31
C LYS A 20 0.72 21.04 -10.30
N THR A 21 0.02 21.14 -9.18
CA THR A 21 -1.35 20.65 -8.99
C THR A 21 -2.17 20.87 -10.26
N PRO A 22 -2.56 19.81 -10.99
CA PRO A 22 -3.46 19.95 -12.11
C PRO A 22 -4.76 20.53 -11.59
N GLY A 23 -5.18 21.69 -12.11
CA GLY A 23 -6.47 22.32 -11.81
C GLY A 23 -7.65 21.57 -12.44
N GLY A 24 -7.62 20.25 -12.47
CA GLY A 24 -8.63 19.42 -13.12
C GLY A 24 -8.48 17.95 -12.75
N PRO A 25 -9.54 17.14 -12.90
CA PRO A 25 -9.48 15.71 -12.68
C PRO A 25 -8.32 15.15 -13.50
N ALA A 26 -7.41 14.44 -12.83
CA ALA A 26 -6.20 13.86 -13.41
C ALA A 26 -6.44 13.37 -14.85
N ALA A 27 -6.02 14.18 -15.82
CA ALA A 27 -6.19 13.88 -17.22
C ALA A 27 -5.30 12.68 -17.54
N GLY A 28 -5.91 11.52 -17.79
CA GLY A 28 -5.23 10.39 -18.43
C GLY A 28 -4.94 9.15 -17.59
N ALA A 29 -5.43 9.04 -16.35
CA ALA A 29 -5.51 7.70 -15.75
C ALA A 29 -6.62 6.92 -16.48
N LEU A 30 -6.24 6.11 -17.47
CA LEU A 30 -7.16 5.20 -18.16
C LEU A 30 -7.97 4.47 -17.10
N ALA A 31 -9.29 4.71 -17.08
CA ALA A 31 -10.20 4.06 -16.16
C ALA A 31 -10.14 2.55 -16.42
N ILE A 32 -9.33 1.84 -15.65
CA ILE A 32 -9.28 0.39 -15.68
C ILE A 32 -10.63 -0.13 -15.17
N SER A 33 -11.20 -1.09 -15.88
CA SER A 33 -12.43 -1.73 -15.42
C SER A 33 -12.18 -2.46 -14.10
N ALA A 34 -13.20 -2.49 -13.23
CA ALA A 34 -13.11 -3.16 -11.94
C ALA A 34 -12.64 -4.62 -12.07
N GLY A 35 -13.09 -5.33 -13.11
CA GLY A 35 -12.65 -6.70 -13.39
C GLY A 35 -11.17 -6.82 -13.76
N LYS A 36 -10.62 -5.87 -14.52
CA LYS A 36 -9.18 -5.84 -14.84
C LYS A 36 -8.35 -5.52 -13.61
N ALA A 37 -8.78 -4.54 -12.82
CA ALA A 37 -8.15 -4.18 -11.55
C ALA A 37 -8.14 -5.38 -10.57
N PHE A 38 -9.27 -6.08 -10.44
CA PHE A 38 -9.41 -7.27 -9.60
C PHE A 38 -8.46 -8.38 -10.04
N ARG A 39 -8.45 -8.73 -11.34
CA ARG A 39 -7.53 -9.76 -11.86
C ARG A 39 -6.07 -9.40 -11.63
N GLN A 40 -5.70 -8.15 -11.84
CA GLN A 40 -4.33 -7.69 -11.61
C GLN A 40 -3.96 -7.74 -10.12
N ALA A 41 -4.87 -7.35 -9.23
CA ALA A 41 -4.67 -7.44 -7.79
C ALA A 41 -4.52 -8.90 -7.33
N VAL A 42 -5.39 -9.81 -7.79
CA VAL A 42 -5.29 -11.24 -7.48
C VAL A 42 -3.97 -11.82 -7.98
N LEU A 43 -3.57 -11.55 -9.23
CA LEU A 43 -2.29 -12.03 -9.74
C LEU A 43 -1.12 -11.49 -8.92
N THR A 44 -1.16 -10.20 -8.57
CA THR A 44 -0.07 -9.56 -7.82
C THR A 44 0.06 -10.14 -6.42
N GLU A 45 -1.06 -10.39 -5.74
CA GLU A 45 -1.06 -11.04 -4.42
C GLU A 45 -0.64 -12.51 -4.48
N VAL A 46 -1.14 -13.29 -5.45
CA VAL A 46 -0.76 -14.70 -5.62
C VAL A 46 0.73 -14.84 -5.96
N LEU A 47 1.26 -13.93 -6.79
CA LEU A 47 2.68 -13.89 -7.15
C LEU A 47 3.55 -13.23 -6.07
N ASN A 48 2.99 -12.77 -4.95
CA ASN A 48 3.75 -12.18 -3.87
C ASN A 48 4.18 -13.27 -2.86
N PRO A 49 5.42 -13.80 -2.96
CA PRO A 49 5.88 -14.84 -2.05
C PRO A 49 5.97 -14.36 -0.61
N LYS A 50 6.04 -13.04 -0.37
CA LYS A 50 6.14 -12.48 0.97
C LYS A 50 4.88 -12.76 1.79
N THR A 51 3.70 -12.67 1.17
CA THR A 51 2.43 -12.96 1.85
C THR A 51 2.39 -14.41 2.31
N ALA A 52 2.73 -15.35 1.42
CA ALA A 52 2.80 -16.77 1.75
C ALA A 52 3.84 -17.07 2.85
N LEU A 53 5.04 -16.49 2.74
CA LEU A 53 6.10 -16.65 3.74
C LEU A 53 5.72 -16.10 5.11
N PHE A 54 5.02 -14.95 5.16
CA PHE A 54 4.50 -14.40 6.41
C PHE A 54 3.51 -15.38 7.06
N PHE A 55 2.54 -15.87 6.30
CA PHE A 55 1.58 -16.83 6.83
C PHE A 55 2.25 -18.12 7.31
N LEU A 56 3.16 -18.71 6.53
CA LEU A 56 3.90 -19.89 6.95
C LEU A 56 4.78 -19.66 8.18
N ALA A 57 5.31 -18.45 8.36
CA ALA A 57 6.13 -18.13 9.53
C ALA A 57 5.28 -17.92 10.79
N PHE A 58 4.13 -17.25 10.68
CA PHE A 58 3.35 -16.78 11.82
C PHE A 58 2.13 -17.66 12.17
N LEU A 59 1.34 -18.13 11.20
CA LEU A 59 0.12 -18.92 11.48
C LEU A 59 0.42 -20.23 12.26
N PRO A 60 1.45 -21.02 11.93
CA PRO A 60 1.77 -22.23 12.69
C PRO A 60 2.03 -22.00 14.17
N GLN A 61 2.50 -20.82 14.55
CA GLN A 61 2.79 -20.49 15.94
C GLN A 61 1.52 -20.39 16.80
N PHE A 62 0.35 -20.21 16.18
CA PHE A 62 -0.94 -20.11 16.86
C PHE A 62 -1.74 -21.42 16.86
N VAL A 63 -1.25 -22.46 16.18
CA VAL A 63 -1.93 -23.75 16.08
C VAL A 63 -1.37 -24.73 17.11
N ARG A 64 -2.27 -25.37 17.86
CA ARG A 64 -1.91 -26.41 18.82
C ARG A 64 -2.45 -27.76 18.33
N PRO A 65 -1.59 -28.74 18.04
CA PRO A 65 -2.03 -30.06 17.57
C PRO A 65 -2.98 -30.76 18.55
N GLU A 66 -2.87 -30.46 19.86
CA GLU A 66 -3.75 -31.03 20.89
C GLU A 66 -5.21 -30.57 20.77
N ASN A 67 -5.48 -29.45 20.09
CA ASN A 67 -6.81 -28.84 20.00
C ASN A 67 -7.63 -29.32 18.77
N GLY A 68 -7.21 -30.40 18.11
CA GLY A 68 -7.90 -31.00 16.96
C GLY A 68 -7.16 -30.83 15.64
N THR A 69 -7.88 -30.93 14.51
CA THR A 69 -7.26 -30.97 13.18
C THR A 69 -6.53 -29.65 12.83
N VAL A 70 -5.21 -29.73 12.66
CA VAL A 70 -4.33 -28.60 12.27
C VAL A 70 -4.83 -27.86 11.04
N MET A 71 -5.29 -28.60 10.01
CA MET A 71 -5.81 -27.99 8.78
C MET A 71 -7.02 -27.09 9.05
N LEU A 72 -7.95 -27.52 9.92
CA LEU A 72 -9.13 -26.73 10.27
C LEU A 72 -8.74 -25.46 11.04
N GLN A 73 -7.82 -25.57 12.02
CA GLN A 73 -7.32 -24.42 12.76
C GLN A 73 -6.65 -23.39 11.83
N MET A 74 -5.81 -23.87 10.89
CA MET A 74 -5.17 -23.02 9.87
C MET A 74 -6.19 -22.32 8.98
N THR A 75 -7.22 -23.04 8.49
CA THR A 75 -8.27 -22.46 7.66
C THR A 75 -9.06 -21.39 8.41
N VAL A 76 -9.44 -21.64 9.67
CA VAL A 76 -10.18 -20.68 10.50
C VAL A 76 -9.35 -19.43 10.78
N LEU A 77 -8.09 -19.59 11.21
CA LEU A 77 -7.21 -18.46 11.48
C LEU A 77 -6.92 -17.64 10.20
N GLY A 78 -6.70 -18.32 9.08
CA GLY A 78 -6.55 -17.68 7.77
C GLY A 78 -7.79 -16.89 7.37
N ALA A 79 -8.99 -17.44 7.55
CA ALA A 79 -10.25 -16.75 7.28
C ALA A 79 -10.43 -15.50 8.15
N ILE A 80 -10.14 -15.60 9.46
CA ILE A 80 -10.17 -14.45 10.37
C ILE A 80 -9.23 -13.35 9.87
N PHE A 81 -7.99 -13.71 9.50
CA PHE A 81 -7.02 -12.76 9.00
C PHE A 81 -7.51 -12.06 7.73
N VAL A 82 -8.08 -12.81 6.77
CA VAL A 82 -8.63 -12.26 5.53
C VAL A 82 -9.79 -11.28 5.84
N VAL A 83 -10.68 -11.62 6.76
CA VAL A 83 -11.80 -10.75 7.16
C VAL A 83 -11.29 -9.45 7.78
N LEU A 84 -10.30 -9.53 8.69
CA LEU A 84 -9.69 -8.34 9.29
C LEU A 84 -8.98 -7.46 8.25
N GLY A 85 -8.25 -8.08 7.33
CA GLY A 85 -7.58 -7.39 6.22
C GLY A 85 -8.58 -6.69 5.30
N LEU A 86 -9.67 -7.38 4.93
CA LEU A 86 -10.75 -6.82 4.12
C LEU A 86 -11.40 -5.63 4.84
N PHE A 87 -11.77 -5.80 6.10
CA PHE A 87 -12.38 -4.73 6.90
C PHE A 87 -11.48 -3.50 6.96
N SER A 88 -10.21 -3.67 7.33
CA SER A 88 -9.22 -2.60 7.37
C SER A 88 -9.09 -1.90 6.01
N THR A 89 -8.96 -2.67 4.93
CA THR A 89 -8.83 -2.14 3.56
C THR A 89 -10.07 -1.34 3.14
N VAL A 90 -11.27 -1.82 3.45
CA VAL A 90 -12.53 -1.12 3.15
C VAL A 90 -12.61 0.18 3.95
N VAL A 91 -12.28 0.16 5.24
CA VAL A 91 -12.24 1.37 6.09
C VAL A 91 -11.28 2.39 5.49
N PHE A 92 -10.07 1.99 5.12
CA PHE A 92 -9.10 2.88 4.49
C PHE A 92 -9.58 3.39 3.12
N ALA A 93 -10.12 2.54 2.26
CA ALA A 93 -10.58 2.92 0.92
C ALA A 93 -11.72 3.94 0.98
N VAL A 94 -12.73 3.69 1.81
CA VAL A 94 -13.87 4.61 1.99
C VAL A 94 -13.42 5.92 2.65
N SER A 95 -12.55 5.84 3.64
CA SER A 95 -11.98 7.03 4.30
C SER A 95 -11.15 7.86 3.34
N ALA A 96 -10.32 7.22 2.50
CA ALA A 96 -9.51 7.88 1.49
C ALA A 96 -10.37 8.56 0.41
N GLY A 97 -11.51 7.97 0.01
CA GLY A 97 -12.45 8.62 -0.91
C GLY A 97 -13.09 9.89 -0.33
N ARG A 98 -13.52 9.83 0.93
CA ARG A 98 -14.08 11.00 1.65
C ARG A 98 -13.02 12.07 1.92
N LEU A 99 -11.83 11.66 2.33
CA LEU A 99 -10.72 12.57 2.57
C LEU A 99 -10.25 13.18 1.24
N GLY A 100 -10.11 12.38 0.17
CA GLY A 100 -9.71 12.85 -1.15
C GLY A 100 -10.66 13.88 -1.75
N THR A 101 -11.98 13.71 -1.57
CA THR A 101 -12.98 14.70 -2.00
C THR A 101 -12.92 15.99 -1.17
N PHE A 102 -12.70 15.88 0.14
CA PHE A 102 -12.48 17.02 1.04
C PHE A 102 -11.18 17.78 0.73
N LEU A 103 -10.06 17.07 0.55
CA LEU A 103 -8.74 17.65 0.24
C LEU A 103 -8.75 18.37 -1.11
N ARG A 104 -9.47 17.83 -2.12
CA ARG A 104 -9.62 18.46 -3.44
C ARG A 104 -10.45 19.75 -3.42
N ARG A 105 -11.32 19.93 -2.42
CA ARG A 105 -12.09 21.18 -2.26
C ARG A 105 -11.23 22.35 -1.78
N ASN A 106 -10.08 22.10 -1.12
CA ASN A 106 -9.24 23.15 -0.59
C ASN A 106 -7.93 23.31 -1.39
N PRO A 107 -7.78 24.38 -2.21
CA PRO A 107 -6.62 24.57 -3.06
C PRO A 107 -5.31 24.74 -2.27
N SER A 108 -5.37 25.22 -1.02
CA SER A 108 -4.19 25.30 -0.15
C SER A 108 -3.68 23.92 0.26
N VAL A 109 -4.59 22.97 0.53
CA VAL A 109 -4.23 21.61 0.92
C VAL A 109 -3.62 20.86 -0.25
N LEU A 110 -4.18 21.04 -1.45
CA LEU A 110 -3.69 20.41 -2.66
C LEU A 110 -2.27 20.89 -3.04
N ARG A 111 -1.94 22.16 -2.73
CA ARG A 111 -0.58 22.72 -2.87
C ARG A 111 0.42 22.16 -1.85
N TRP A 112 -0.01 21.87 -0.62
CA TRP A 112 0.84 21.30 0.42
C TRP A 112 0.99 19.79 0.32
N GLN A 113 -0.01 19.08 -0.21
CA GLN A 113 0.02 17.63 -0.37
C GLN A 113 1.24 17.14 -1.16
N GLY A 114 1.52 17.74 -2.32
CA GLY A 114 2.70 17.39 -3.13
C GLY A 114 4.02 17.63 -2.38
N LYS A 115 4.10 18.72 -1.61
CA LYS A 115 5.28 19.05 -0.79
C LYS A 115 5.51 18.07 0.34
N VAL A 116 4.44 17.67 1.05
CA VAL A 116 4.52 16.70 2.15
C VAL A 116 4.90 15.31 1.61
N VAL A 117 4.20 14.82 0.58
CA VAL A 117 4.49 13.52 -0.04
C VAL A 117 5.91 13.49 -0.58
N GLY A 118 6.33 14.54 -1.28
CA GLY A 118 7.69 14.60 -1.82
C GLY A 118 8.77 14.71 -0.74
N GLY A 119 8.51 15.45 0.35
CA GLY A 119 9.37 15.50 1.52
C GLY A 119 9.54 14.12 2.17
N ILE A 120 8.45 13.36 2.32
CA ILE A 120 8.49 11.97 2.83
C ILE A 120 9.35 11.09 1.91
N TYR A 121 9.16 11.15 0.59
CA TYR A 121 9.95 10.35 -0.35
C TYR A 121 11.44 10.70 -0.33
N CYS A 122 11.79 11.99 -0.29
CA CYS A 122 13.17 12.43 -0.15
C CYS A 122 13.79 11.94 1.18
N ALA A 123 13.05 12.08 2.30
CA ALA A 123 13.51 11.61 3.60
C ALA A 123 13.72 10.09 3.62
N LEU A 124 12.80 9.32 3.03
CA LEU A 124 12.94 7.87 2.88
C LEU A 124 14.12 7.50 1.98
N GLY A 125 14.34 8.22 0.88
CA GLY A 125 15.48 8.01 -0.01
C GLY A 125 16.82 8.27 0.69
N VAL A 126 16.93 9.38 1.42
CA VAL A 126 18.13 9.72 2.23
C VAL A 126 18.34 8.68 3.32
N ARG A 127 17.29 8.33 4.07
CA ARG A 127 17.36 7.28 5.10
C ARG A 127 17.79 5.95 4.49
N LEU A 128 17.23 5.57 3.35
CA LEU A 128 17.60 4.36 2.63
C LEU A 128 19.06 4.41 2.19
N ALA A 129 19.61 5.56 1.78
CA ALA A 129 21.04 5.68 1.46
C ALA A 129 21.93 5.53 2.70
N LEU A 130 21.52 6.12 3.83
CA LEU A 130 22.28 6.15 5.09
C LEU A 130 22.17 4.87 5.92
N GLN A 131 21.18 4.02 5.66
CA GLN A 131 20.94 2.80 6.43
C GLN A 131 22.12 1.83 6.28
N GLN A 132 23.03 1.77 7.26
CA GLN A 132 24.04 0.72 7.32
C GLN A 132 23.32 -0.64 7.48
N ARG A 133 23.81 -1.64 6.75
CA ARG A 133 23.12 -2.90 6.39
C ARG A 133 22.10 -3.40 7.40
#